data_AF-A0A536EXZ2-F1
#
_entry.id   AF-A0A536EXZ2-F1
#
_cell.length_a   1.000
_cell.length_b   1.000
_cell.length_c   1.000
_cell.angle_alpha   90.00
_cell.angle_beta   90.00
_cell.angle_gamma   90.00
#
_symmetry.space_group_name_H-M   'P 1'
#
loop_
_entity.id
_entity.type
_entity.pdbx_description
1 polymer ?
#
loop_
_entity_poly.entity_id
_entity_poly.type
_entity_poly.pdbx_seq_one_letter_code
_entity_poly.pdbx_strand_id
1 'polypeptide(L)'
;MSPELQTRHFDALGSTCELLSLGSGQAALERCERWVRDAEARFTRFLPDSELAGLNAGDGRYVPVSPELFAMLEAALWAFEESQGLVNVAVLPALVAAGYDRPFRQGLVEPAHVNPLTIPGLPDVLILDQATRSAALAPSRRLHQRRDPAALGPLDASSHRSPNGDARQDRPCRGLGCDRQRAAWRGVRQERDAPGCRRRDRFPGSARRALRPGVRRHRHSRRASRRSVTLDQLLWLSSRVAALTAFFTLAAALVTGQALRSAMFEGAMRNRDLSSLHRFLTICWVPFVLLHVLTMTVDGVARVSPIDLVIPFRVAYAVLPVGLGTIGFDLLLIVTVTSYLRRHLDPTAWRWLHRLSYLMFGVFALHALLAGSDFARPLVLAPAAGVVAFIAIVSLARLVFGRWETTAN
;
A
#
# COMPACT_ATOMS: atom_id res chain seq x y z
N MET A 1 -11.60 -42.98 4.35
CA MET A 1 -11.76 -41.84 5.29
C MET A 1 -11.33 -40.60 4.55
N SER A 2 -12.26 -39.66 4.29
CA SER A 2 -11.90 -38.36 3.72
C SER A 2 -11.07 -37.59 4.76
N PRO A 3 -9.96 -36.92 4.37
CA PRO A 3 -9.16 -36.17 5.31
C PRO A 3 -10.03 -35.05 5.92
N GLU A 4 -10.13 -35.04 7.25
CA GLU A 4 -10.87 -34.01 7.97
C GLU A 4 -10.09 -32.69 7.90
N LEU A 5 -10.78 -31.61 7.53
CA LEU A 5 -10.24 -30.26 7.54
C LEU A 5 -10.29 -29.72 8.97
N GLN A 6 -9.14 -29.36 9.52
CA GLN A 6 -9.01 -28.75 10.84
C GLN A 6 -8.55 -27.31 10.70
N THR A 7 -9.15 -26.41 11.48
CA THR A 7 -8.87 -24.97 11.44
C THR A 7 -8.44 -24.47 12.81
N ARG A 8 -7.50 -23.51 12.84
CA ARG A 8 -7.06 -22.83 14.05
C ARG A 8 -6.89 -21.33 13.81
N HIS A 9 -7.48 -20.53 14.68
CA HIS A 9 -7.40 -19.07 14.65
C HIS A 9 -6.60 -18.55 15.84
N PHE A 10 -5.77 -17.54 15.60
CA PHE A 10 -5.01 -16.86 16.65
C PHE A 10 -4.51 -15.50 16.18
N ASP A 11 -4.22 -14.59 17.11
CA ASP A 11 -3.68 -13.26 16.77
C ASP A 11 -2.15 -13.25 16.77
N ALA A 12 -1.57 -12.77 15.67
CA ALA A 12 -0.13 -12.55 15.47
C ALA A 12 0.12 -11.60 14.28
N LEU A 13 1.33 -11.07 14.17
CA LEU A 13 1.80 -10.18 13.10
C LEU A 13 0.92 -8.93 12.92
N GLY A 14 0.32 -8.45 14.01
CA GLY A 14 -0.60 -7.32 13.99
C GLY A 14 -1.97 -7.58 13.35
N SER A 15 -2.35 -8.84 13.11
CA SER A 15 -3.64 -9.26 12.55
C SER A 15 -4.17 -10.55 13.22
N THR A 16 -5.29 -11.07 12.72
CA THR A 16 -5.79 -12.42 13.01
C THR A 16 -5.31 -13.38 11.93
N CYS A 17 -4.67 -14.47 12.35
CA CYS A 17 -4.17 -15.54 11.49
C CYS A 17 -5.12 -16.74 11.52
N GLU A 18 -5.21 -17.44 10.39
CA GLU A 18 -5.94 -18.70 10.24
C GLU A 18 -4.99 -19.77 9.68
N LEU A 19 -4.98 -20.94 10.32
CA LEU A 19 -4.25 -22.12 9.85
C LEU A 19 -5.23 -23.23 9.52
N LEU A 20 -5.03 -23.86 8.37
CA LEU A 20 -5.84 -24.96 7.84
C LEU A 20 -4.96 -26.20 7.69
N SER A 21 -5.43 -27.35 8.18
CA SER A 21 -4.74 -28.63 8.05
C SER A 21 -5.68 -29.69 7.47
N LEU A 22 -5.15 -30.46 6.50
CA LEU A 22 -5.81 -31.63 5.94
C LEU A 22 -5.02 -32.88 6.36
N GLY A 23 -5.54 -33.62 7.34
CA GLY A 23 -4.95 -34.90 7.76
C GLY A 23 -3.65 -34.85 8.59
N SER A 24 -3.11 -33.68 8.92
CA SER A 24 -1.88 -33.54 9.74
C SER A 24 -2.13 -33.39 11.25
N GLY A 25 -3.38 -33.17 11.64
CA GLY A 25 -3.84 -33.12 13.04
C GLY A 25 -3.44 -31.84 13.79
N GLN A 26 -3.98 -31.71 15.00
CA GLN A 26 -3.85 -30.52 15.87
C GLN A 26 -2.39 -30.16 16.21
N ALA A 27 -1.53 -31.16 16.42
CA ALA A 27 -0.13 -30.93 16.76
C ALA A 27 0.66 -30.22 15.65
N ALA A 28 0.27 -30.40 14.38
CA ALA A 28 0.87 -29.68 13.27
C ALA A 28 0.46 -28.19 13.28
N LEU A 29 -0.83 -27.92 13.49
CA LEU A 29 -1.35 -26.55 13.62
C LEU A 29 -0.66 -25.79 14.76
N GLU A 30 -0.42 -26.45 15.89
CA GLU A 30 0.31 -25.88 17.03
C GLU A 30 1.76 -25.53 16.72
N ARG A 31 2.47 -26.39 15.98
CA ARG A 31 3.85 -26.10 15.55
C ARG A 31 3.88 -24.90 14.60
N CYS A 32 2.93 -24.82 13.68
CA CYS A 32 2.79 -23.70 12.76
C CYS A 32 2.47 -22.39 13.50
N GLU A 33 1.53 -22.40 14.45
CA GLU A 33 1.25 -21.21 15.27
C GLU A 33 2.50 -20.75 16.02
N ARG A 34 3.21 -21.67 16.69
CA ARG A 34 4.45 -21.33 17.40
C ARG A 34 5.47 -20.69 16.47
N TRP A 35 5.68 -21.26 15.29
CA TRP A 35 6.59 -20.69 14.30
C TRP A 35 6.20 -19.27 13.88
N VAL A 36 4.90 -18.99 13.69
CA VAL A 36 4.41 -17.62 13.38
C VAL A 36 4.69 -16.66 14.54
N ARG A 37 4.43 -17.08 15.78
CA ARG A 37 4.71 -16.27 16.98
C ARG A 37 6.20 -16.00 17.18
N ASP A 38 7.04 -17.00 16.93
CA ASP A 38 8.50 -16.86 16.99
C ASP A 38 9.01 -15.90 15.91
N ALA A 39 8.41 -15.92 14.71
CA ALA A 39 8.70 -14.95 13.66
C ALA A 39 8.26 -13.53 14.05
N GLU A 40 7.06 -13.35 14.61
CA GLU A 40 6.60 -12.06 15.14
C GLU A 40 7.56 -11.50 16.19
N ALA A 41 7.96 -12.32 17.16
CA ALA A 41 8.86 -11.90 18.23
C ALA A 41 10.23 -11.44 17.72
N ARG A 42 10.76 -12.07 16.66
CA ARG A 42 12.05 -11.71 16.05
C ARG A 42 11.97 -10.50 15.14
N PHE A 43 10.90 -10.36 14.34
CA PHE A 43 10.84 -9.38 13.26
C PHE A 43 9.94 -8.18 13.55
N THR A 44 9.31 -8.13 14.72
CA THR A 44 8.57 -6.94 15.14
C THR A 44 9.52 -5.77 15.40
N ARG A 45 9.08 -4.55 15.13
CA ARG A 45 9.81 -3.33 15.51
C ARG A 45 9.45 -2.83 16.93
N PHE A 46 8.46 -3.44 17.56
CA PHE A 46 7.85 -2.94 18.80
C PHE A 46 8.45 -3.56 20.06
N LEU A 47 9.10 -4.73 19.94
CA LEU A 47 9.83 -5.34 21.04
C LEU A 47 11.29 -4.90 20.97
N PRO A 48 11.83 -4.23 22.01
CA PRO A 48 13.22 -3.74 22.01
C PRO A 48 14.26 -4.84 21.80
N ASP A 49 13.99 -6.05 22.30
CA ASP A 49 14.89 -7.20 22.23
C ASP A 49 14.70 -8.05 20.95
N SER A 50 13.86 -7.59 20.02
CA SER A 50 13.71 -8.24 18.72
C SER A 50 14.95 -8.07 17.87
N GLU A 51 15.16 -9.02 16.96
CA GLU A 51 16.29 -9.00 16.04
C GLU A 51 16.24 -7.76 15.12
N LEU A 52 15.05 -7.42 14.62
CA LEU A 52 14.86 -6.24 13.78
C LEU A 52 15.12 -4.94 14.56
N ALA A 53 14.66 -4.81 15.81
CA ALA A 53 14.96 -3.64 16.64
C ALA A 53 16.46 -3.52 16.91
N GLY A 54 17.16 -4.64 17.15
CA GLY A 54 18.61 -4.67 17.27
C GLY A 54 19.33 -4.16 16.03
N LEU A 55 18.90 -4.57 14.83
CA LEU A 55 19.42 -4.04 13.56
C LEU A 55 19.16 -2.53 13.42
N ASN A 56 17.94 -2.08 13.72
CA ASN A 56 17.56 -0.66 13.68
C ASN A 56 18.42 0.20 14.64
N ALA A 57 18.80 -0.36 15.79
CA ALA A 57 19.66 0.29 16.78
C ALA A 57 21.16 0.18 16.46
N GLY A 58 21.56 -0.54 15.40
CA GLY A 58 22.96 -0.84 15.08
C GLY A 58 23.83 0.36 14.72
N ASP A 59 23.22 1.50 14.34
CA ASP A 59 23.88 2.79 14.03
C ASP A 59 25.13 2.64 13.13
N GLY A 60 24.96 1.99 11.97
CA GLY A 60 26.04 1.74 11.00
C GLY A 60 26.91 0.52 11.28
N ARG A 61 26.74 -0.18 12.41
CA ARG A 61 27.49 -1.40 12.71
C ARG A 61 26.88 -2.60 11.96
N TYR A 62 27.74 -3.50 11.52
CA TYR A 62 27.31 -4.81 11.05
C TYR A 62 26.81 -5.64 12.23
N VAL A 63 25.53 -5.99 12.18
CA VAL A 63 24.86 -6.86 13.14
C VAL A 63 24.65 -8.21 12.46
N PRO A 64 25.13 -9.32 13.05
CA PRO A 64 24.78 -10.65 12.57
C PRO A 64 23.26 -10.85 12.61
N VAL A 65 22.68 -11.35 11.53
CA VAL A 65 21.24 -11.61 11.43
C VAL A 65 20.98 -13.07 11.10
N SER A 66 19.81 -13.55 11.49
CA SER A 66 19.28 -14.86 11.17
C SER A 66 19.16 -15.05 9.65
N PRO A 67 19.23 -16.29 9.16
CA PRO A 67 19.05 -16.57 7.73
C PRO A 67 17.72 -16.04 7.18
N GLU A 68 16.65 -16.08 7.99
CA GLU A 68 15.34 -15.60 7.58
C GLU A 68 15.32 -14.07 7.46
N LEU A 69 15.86 -13.33 8.45
CA LEU A 69 15.91 -11.87 8.35
C LEU A 69 16.82 -11.43 7.19
N PHE A 70 17.95 -12.11 6.98
CA PHE A 70 18.82 -11.82 5.84
C PHE A 70 18.09 -11.99 4.51
N ALA A 71 17.36 -13.09 4.33
CA ALA A 71 16.56 -13.34 3.13
C ALA A 71 15.44 -12.31 2.96
N MET A 72 14.80 -11.87 4.04
CA MET A 72 13.80 -10.81 4.01
C MET A 72 14.40 -9.47 3.56
N LEU A 73 15.61 -9.14 4.02
CA LEU A 73 16.32 -7.93 3.64
C LEU A 73 16.76 -7.97 2.16
N GLU A 74 17.22 -9.13 1.66
CA GLU A 74 17.48 -9.33 0.24
C GLU A 74 16.21 -9.17 -0.60
N ALA A 75 15.10 -9.76 -0.15
CA ALA A 75 13.79 -9.62 -0.81
C ALA A 75 13.31 -8.16 -0.81
N ALA A 76 13.58 -7.39 0.26
CA ALA A 76 13.24 -5.98 0.33
C ALA A 76 14.05 -5.14 -0.66
N LEU A 77 15.35 -5.40 -0.82
CA LEU A 77 16.17 -4.76 -1.86
C LEU A 77 15.67 -5.10 -3.27
N TRP A 78 15.37 -6.37 -3.51
CA TRP A 78 14.79 -6.80 -4.77
C TRP A 78 13.44 -6.10 -5.06
N ALA A 79 12.55 -6.03 -4.06
CA ALA A 79 11.25 -5.38 -4.19
C ALA A 79 11.39 -3.86 -4.42
N PHE A 80 12.36 -3.21 -3.77
CA PHE A 80 12.66 -1.80 -4.01
C PHE A 80 13.08 -1.57 -5.46
N GLU A 81 14.02 -2.36 -5.98
CA GLU A 81 14.48 -2.24 -7.37
C GLU A 81 13.35 -2.50 -8.37
N GLU A 82 12.62 -3.61 -8.20
CA GLU A 82 11.56 -4.03 -9.12
C GLU A 82 10.39 -3.05 -9.15
N SER A 83 10.08 -2.42 -8.01
CA SER A 83 9.03 -1.42 -7.89
C SER A 83 9.49 0.02 -8.19
N GLN A 84 10.74 0.20 -8.63
CA GLN A 84 11.35 1.53 -8.85
C GLN A 84 11.24 2.46 -7.64
N GLY A 85 11.42 1.90 -6.44
CA GLY A 85 11.41 2.61 -5.17
C GLY A 85 10.04 2.78 -4.50
N LEU A 86 8.96 2.26 -5.10
CA LEU A 86 7.62 2.31 -4.47
C LEU A 86 7.53 1.44 -3.22
N VAL A 87 8.21 0.29 -3.21
CA VAL A 87 8.39 -0.54 -2.02
C VAL A 87 9.70 -0.16 -1.37
N ASN A 88 9.65 0.54 -0.24
CA ASN A 88 10.84 0.96 0.49
C ASN A 88 10.68 0.66 1.98
N VAL A 89 11.53 -0.21 2.53
CA VAL A 89 11.49 -0.55 3.97
C VAL A 89 12.33 0.42 4.82
N ALA A 90 13.05 1.37 4.21
CA ALA A 90 13.76 2.44 4.92
C ALA A 90 12.82 3.57 5.41
N VAL A 91 11.50 3.32 5.42
CA VAL A 91 10.45 4.27 5.81
C VAL A 91 10.26 4.39 7.32
N LEU A 92 10.99 3.63 8.15
CA LEU A 92 10.81 3.60 9.61
C LEU A 92 10.78 5.01 10.24
N PRO A 93 11.70 5.95 9.91
CA PRO A 93 11.63 7.31 10.47
C PRO A 93 10.33 8.05 10.12
N ALA A 94 9.82 7.86 8.90
CA ALA A 94 8.56 8.46 8.46
C ALA A 94 7.35 7.83 9.15
N LEU A 95 7.36 6.51 9.37
CA LEU A 95 6.32 5.82 10.14
C LEU A 95 6.25 6.31 11.58
N VAL A 96 7.41 6.44 12.26
CA VAL A 96 7.46 6.96 13.63
C VAL A 96 7.00 8.42 13.69
N ALA A 97 7.45 9.27 12.76
CA ALA A 97 7.00 10.66 12.67
C ALA A 97 5.48 10.79 12.41
N ALA A 98 4.90 9.82 11.70
CA ALA A 98 3.46 9.74 11.44
C ALA A 98 2.66 9.11 12.60
N GLY A 99 3.28 8.79 13.75
CA GLY A 99 2.61 8.24 14.93
C GLY A 99 2.50 6.71 14.97
N TYR A 100 3.17 5.97 14.07
CA TYR A 100 3.19 4.50 14.06
C TYR A 100 4.32 3.91 14.94
N ASP A 101 4.49 4.49 16.13
CA ASP A 101 5.50 4.13 17.13
C ASP A 101 5.11 2.94 18.01
N ARG A 102 3.83 2.53 17.99
CA ARG A 102 3.26 1.46 18.81
C ARG A 102 2.35 0.51 18.01
N PRO A 103 2.05 -0.70 18.54
CA PRO A 103 1.10 -1.61 17.90
C PRO A 103 -0.31 -1.02 17.80
N PHE A 104 -1.03 -1.30 16.71
CA PHE A 104 -2.39 -0.80 16.47
C PHE A 104 -3.38 -1.09 17.60
N ARG A 105 -3.22 -2.21 18.32
CA ARG A 105 -4.09 -2.58 19.45
C ARG A 105 -4.01 -1.61 20.63
N GLN A 106 -2.95 -0.80 20.71
CA GLN A 106 -2.76 0.22 21.73
C GLN A 106 -3.30 1.60 21.29
N GLY A 107 -3.95 1.67 20.13
CA GLY A 107 -4.43 2.91 19.51
C GLY A 107 -3.33 3.64 18.75
N LEU A 108 -3.74 4.47 17.79
CA LEU A 108 -2.87 5.43 17.11
C LEU A 108 -3.02 6.79 17.76
N VAL A 109 -1.92 7.52 17.88
CA VAL A 109 -1.94 8.93 18.27
C VAL A 109 -1.76 9.75 16.99
N GLU A 110 -2.71 10.63 16.69
CA GLU A 110 -2.53 11.57 15.58
C GLU A 110 -1.34 12.48 15.89
N PRO A 111 -0.31 12.52 15.00
CA PRO A 111 0.78 13.45 15.18
C PRO A 111 0.26 14.87 15.04
N ALA A 112 0.64 15.76 15.96
CA ALA A 112 0.20 17.15 15.92
C ALA A 112 0.55 17.83 14.59
N HIS A 113 1.69 17.48 13.97
CA HIS A 113 2.16 17.95 12.67
C HIS A 113 2.97 16.84 11.97
N VAL A 114 2.72 16.56 10.68
CA VAL A 114 3.55 15.66 9.86
C VAL A 114 4.45 16.51 8.98
N ASN A 115 5.74 16.59 9.33
CA ASN A 115 6.72 17.20 8.43
C ASN A 115 7.11 16.19 7.33
N PRO A 116 7.12 16.58 6.04
CA PRO A 116 7.59 15.72 4.97
C PRO A 116 9.04 15.32 5.22
N LEU A 117 9.28 14.04 5.47
CA LEU A 117 10.63 13.47 5.55
C LEU A 117 11.02 12.92 4.18
N THR A 118 12.17 13.35 3.67
CA THR A 118 12.76 12.72 2.49
C THR A 118 13.26 11.33 2.87
N ILE A 119 12.62 10.30 2.32
CA ILE A 119 12.97 8.92 2.60
C ILE A 119 14.10 8.51 1.65
N PRO A 120 15.28 8.11 2.15
CA PRO A 120 16.36 7.64 1.30
C PRO A 120 15.99 6.34 0.58
N GLY A 121 16.64 6.07 -0.54
CA GLY A 121 16.51 4.78 -1.22
C GLY A 121 17.03 3.66 -0.31
N LEU A 122 16.39 2.50 -0.36
CA LEU A 122 16.81 1.35 0.47
C LEU A 122 18.28 0.96 0.23
N PRO A 123 18.81 0.93 -1.02
CA PRO A 123 20.22 0.63 -1.26
C PRO A 123 21.21 1.66 -0.69
N ASP A 124 20.75 2.88 -0.39
CA ASP A 124 21.59 3.93 0.21
C ASP A 124 21.74 3.76 1.73
N VAL A 125 20.86 2.98 2.35
CA VAL A 125 20.80 2.79 3.80
C VAL A 125 21.16 1.37 4.20
N LEU A 126 20.66 0.36 3.49
CA LEU A 126 20.84 -1.03 3.86
C LEU A 126 22.09 -1.62 3.20
N ILE A 127 22.98 -2.14 4.02
CA ILE A 127 24.21 -2.83 3.59
C ILE A 127 24.13 -4.28 4.07
N LEU A 128 24.28 -5.21 3.14
CA LEU A 128 24.31 -6.65 3.43
C LEU A 128 25.70 -7.21 3.16
N ASP A 129 26.23 -7.96 4.13
CA ASP A 129 27.44 -8.77 3.96
C ASP A 129 27.07 -10.25 3.89
N GLN A 130 27.14 -10.81 2.69
CA GLN A 130 26.84 -12.22 2.43
C GLN A 130 27.85 -13.19 3.06
N ALA A 131 29.11 -12.78 3.21
CA ALA A 131 30.15 -13.67 3.73
C ALA A 131 29.95 -13.93 5.23
N THR A 132 29.51 -12.90 5.97
CA THR A 132 29.27 -13.00 7.41
C THR A 132 27.80 -13.14 7.78
N ARG A 133 26.88 -13.04 6.80
CA ARG A 133 25.41 -12.94 7.02
C ARG A 133 25.06 -11.84 8.03
N SER A 134 25.70 -10.69 7.85
CA SER A 134 25.46 -9.51 8.69
C SER A 134 24.78 -8.42 7.88
N ALA A 135 24.01 -7.58 8.54
CA ALA A 135 23.39 -6.40 7.96
C ALA A 135 23.80 -5.15 8.74
N ALA A 136 23.92 -4.03 8.06
CA ALA A 136 24.12 -2.72 8.67
C ALA A 136 23.14 -1.73 8.05
N LEU A 137 22.61 -0.82 8.87
CA LEU A 137 21.87 0.35 8.40
C LEU A 137 22.79 1.55 8.52
N ALA A 138 23.08 2.20 7.39
CA ALA A 138 23.89 3.41 7.35
C ALA A 138 23.35 4.40 8.39
N PRO A 139 24.23 5.08 9.15
CA PRO A 139 23.79 6.09 10.09
C PRO A 139 22.89 7.05 9.33
N SER A 140 21.68 7.26 9.84
CA SER A 140 20.78 8.27 9.31
C SER A 140 21.61 9.54 9.22
N ARG A 141 21.94 10.00 8.00
CA ARG A 141 22.67 11.26 7.86
C ARG A 141 21.80 12.27 8.58
N ARG A 142 22.22 12.71 9.77
CA ARG A 142 21.54 13.78 10.49
C ARG A 142 21.53 14.93 9.51
N LEU A 143 20.38 15.16 8.87
CA LEU A 143 20.15 16.35 8.09
C LEU A 143 20.33 17.48 9.10
N HIS A 144 21.47 18.14 9.01
CA HIS A 144 21.64 19.50 9.49
C HIS A 144 20.49 20.28 8.87
N GLN A 145 19.42 20.44 9.62
CA GLN A 145 18.45 21.49 9.36
C GLN A 145 19.22 22.76 9.66
N ARG A 146 19.85 23.31 8.61
CA ARG A 146 20.49 24.61 8.62
C ARG A 146 19.38 25.59 8.98
N ARG A 147 19.25 25.89 10.27
CA ARG A 147 18.52 27.06 10.75
C ARG A 147 19.37 28.23 10.26
N ASP A 148 19.00 28.83 9.13
CA ASP A 148 19.59 30.10 8.73
C ASP A 148 19.22 31.14 9.81
N PRO A 149 20.19 31.71 10.56
CA PRO A 149 19.90 32.65 11.64
C PRO A 149 19.54 34.07 11.15
N ALA A 150 19.36 34.26 9.84
CA ALA A 150 19.24 35.59 9.23
C ALA A 150 17.80 36.09 9.04
N ALA A 151 16.79 35.37 9.54
CA ALA A 151 15.38 35.74 9.36
C ALA A 151 14.63 35.88 10.70
N LEU A 152 15.20 36.61 11.65
CA LEU A 152 14.46 37.19 12.78
C LEU A 152 14.98 38.62 12.98
N GLY A 153 14.20 39.58 12.48
CA GLY A 153 14.40 40.99 12.81
C GLY A 153 14.17 41.23 14.32
N PRO A 154 14.77 42.28 14.90
CA PRO A 154 14.68 42.52 16.32
C PRO A 154 13.28 43.00 16.68
N LEU A 155 12.59 42.25 17.54
CA LEU A 155 11.45 42.76 18.30
C LEU A 155 11.94 43.08 19.71
N ASP A 156 11.65 44.32 20.11
CA ASP A 156 11.98 44.93 21.40
C ASP A 156 11.66 44.02 22.59
N ALA A 157 12.67 43.80 23.43
CA ALA A 157 12.51 43.26 24.77
C ALA A 157 12.67 44.40 25.77
N SER A 158 11.54 44.94 26.20
CA SER A 158 11.45 45.83 27.35
C SER A 158 11.84 45.09 28.62
N SER A 159 12.70 45.78 29.36
CA SER A 159 13.22 45.47 30.69
C SER A 159 12.17 45.06 31.71
N HIS A 160 12.41 43.97 32.45
CA HIS A 160 12.21 44.00 33.90
C HIS A 160 13.28 43.14 34.61
N ARG A 161 13.95 43.82 35.55
CA ARG A 161 15.03 43.37 36.43
C ARG A 161 14.48 42.58 37.64
N SER A 162 15.13 41.44 37.92
CA SER A 162 15.74 41.00 39.21
C SER A 162 14.92 40.94 40.52
N PRO A 163 15.44 40.34 41.62
CA PRO A 163 16.49 39.32 41.79
C PRO A 163 16.27 38.28 42.93
N ASN A 164 17.25 37.34 43.01
CA ASN A 164 17.89 36.77 44.21
C ASN A 164 17.26 35.65 45.05
N GLY A 165 18.12 34.68 45.39
CA GLY A 165 17.95 33.77 46.52
C GLY A 165 18.90 32.57 46.49
N ASP A 166 20.18 32.77 46.84
CA ASP A 166 21.16 31.73 47.18
C ASP A 166 20.66 30.78 48.28
N ALA A 167 21.06 29.50 48.25
CA ALA A 167 21.70 28.83 49.40
C ALA A 167 22.15 27.38 49.09
N ARG A 168 23.39 27.11 49.51
CA ARG A 168 24.11 25.83 49.60
C ARG A 168 23.60 24.97 50.77
N GLN A 169 23.91 23.66 50.70
CA GLN A 169 24.21 22.65 51.77
C GLN A 169 23.56 21.30 51.39
N ASP A 170 24.04 20.10 51.70
CA ASP A 170 25.33 19.54 52.08
C ASP A 170 25.19 18.00 51.94
N ARG A 171 26.15 17.34 51.26
CA ARG A 171 26.72 16.01 51.54
C ARG A 171 25.90 14.68 51.56
N PRO A 172 26.61 13.52 51.44
CA PRO A 172 26.14 12.32 50.72
C PRO A 172 25.96 11.07 51.60
N CYS A 173 25.33 10.02 51.03
CA CYS A 173 25.42 8.65 51.56
C CYS A 173 26.15 7.73 50.56
N ARG A 174 27.24 7.12 51.04
CA ARG A 174 27.96 6.00 50.43
C ARG A 174 27.27 4.69 50.79
N GLY A 175 27.37 3.69 49.90
CA GLY A 175 27.63 2.32 50.32
C GLY A 175 26.88 1.20 49.59
N LEU A 176 27.68 0.28 49.03
CA LEU A 176 27.43 -1.15 48.78
C LEU A 176 26.51 -1.49 47.59
N GLY A 177 26.87 -2.31 46.60
CA GLY A 177 28.05 -3.14 46.32
C GLY A 177 27.82 -3.89 45.00
N CYS A 178 28.88 -4.04 44.19
CA CYS A 178 28.93 -4.93 43.03
C CYS A 178 29.09 -6.39 43.50
N ASP A 179 28.35 -7.32 42.89
CA ASP A 179 28.86 -8.54 42.24
C ASP A 179 27.81 -9.66 42.15
N ARG A 180 27.95 -10.48 41.09
CA ARG A 180 27.28 -11.77 40.79
C ARG A 180 25.92 -11.63 40.06
N GLN A 181 25.64 -12.29 38.94
CA GLN A 181 26.15 -13.52 38.33
C GLN A 181 26.01 -13.44 36.79
N ARG A 182 27.09 -13.73 36.06
CA ARG A 182 27.05 -14.23 34.67
C ARG A 182 27.09 -15.76 34.76
N ALA A 183 26.04 -16.43 34.33
CA ALA A 183 26.04 -17.88 34.12
C ALA A 183 26.33 -18.17 32.64
N ALA A 184 27.42 -18.88 32.42
CA ALA A 184 27.93 -19.31 31.13
C ALA A 184 27.23 -20.60 30.67
N TRP A 185 26.83 -20.64 29.39
CA TRP A 185 26.52 -21.90 28.70
C TRP A 185 27.77 -22.44 28.02
N ARG A 186 28.27 -23.59 28.51
CA ARG A 186 29.29 -24.45 27.89
C ARG A 186 28.71 -25.84 27.68
N GLY A 187 29.13 -26.48 26.59
CA GLY A 187 28.81 -27.86 26.18
C GLY A 187 28.19 -27.81 24.77
N VAL A 188 28.74 -28.40 23.73
CA VAL A 188 29.29 -29.76 23.62
C VAL A 188 30.42 -29.78 22.58
N ARG A 189 31.49 -30.53 22.91
CA ARG A 189 32.65 -30.84 22.07
C ARG A 189 32.51 -32.31 21.66
N GLN A 190 32.73 -32.65 20.39
CA GLN A 190 32.88 -34.05 19.96
C GLN A 190 34.19 -34.19 19.18
N GLU A 191 35.07 -35.03 19.72
CA GLU A 191 36.38 -35.42 19.21
C GLU A 191 36.26 -36.36 18.01
N ARG A 192 37.18 -36.23 17.05
CA ARG A 192 37.77 -37.35 16.31
C ARG A 192 39.23 -37.04 15.96
N ASP A 193 40.07 -38.05 16.16
CA ASP A 193 41.53 -38.06 16.16
C ASP A 193 42.21 -38.01 14.77
N ALA A 194 43.28 -37.19 14.67
CA ALA A 194 44.67 -37.38 14.19
C ALA A 194 45.04 -38.30 12.97
N PRO A 195 46.30 -38.30 12.44
CA PRO A 195 47.44 -37.35 12.54
C PRO A 195 48.18 -37.01 11.20
N GLY A 196 48.95 -35.90 11.23
CA GLY A 196 50.36 -35.86 10.80
C GLY A 196 50.73 -35.52 9.33
N CYS A 197 51.43 -34.38 9.13
CA CYS A 197 52.82 -34.37 8.63
C CYS A 197 53.47 -32.97 8.71
N ARG A 198 54.75 -32.93 9.07
CA ARG A 198 55.61 -31.74 9.23
C ARG A 198 56.41 -31.44 7.96
N ARG A 199 56.69 -30.16 7.71
CA ARG A 199 58.01 -29.50 7.37
C ARG A 199 57.73 -28.20 6.60
N ARG A 200 58.01 -27.02 7.18
CA ARG A 200 59.24 -26.22 7.03
C ARG A 200 59.68 -26.06 5.58
N ASP A 201 59.62 -24.83 5.06
CA ASP A 201 60.80 -24.13 4.55
C ASP A 201 60.64 -22.60 4.59
N ARG A 202 61.82 -21.97 4.68
CA ARG A 202 62.21 -20.62 5.11
C ARG A 202 62.47 -19.77 3.85
N PHE A 203 61.96 -18.53 3.75
CA PHE A 203 62.70 -17.24 3.72
C PHE A 203 62.15 -16.36 2.56
N PRO A 204 62.55 -15.09 2.38
CA PRO A 204 62.53 -13.93 3.28
C PRO A 204 61.70 -12.76 2.67
N GLY A 205 61.54 -11.67 3.42
CA GLY A 205 60.71 -10.52 3.02
C GLY A 205 61.30 -9.59 1.97
N SER A 206 60.43 -8.74 1.39
CA SER A 206 60.63 -7.30 1.19
C SER A 206 59.50 -6.72 0.33
N ALA A 207 59.39 -5.39 0.39
CA ALA A 207 58.60 -4.50 -0.48
C ALA A 207 57.11 -4.34 -0.15
N ARG A 208 56.87 -3.33 0.70
CA ARG A 208 55.67 -2.49 0.72
C ARG A 208 55.22 -2.16 -0.71
N ARG A 209 54.00 -2.53 -1.07
CA ARG A 209 53.28 -1.90 -2.18
C ARG A 209 51.85 -1.65 -1.75
N ALA A 210 51.53 -0.36 -1.60
CA ALA A 210 50.20 0.13 -1.34
C ALA A 210 49.25 -0.33 -2.47
N LEU A 211 48.41 -1.31 -2.18
CA LEU A 211 47.27 -1.66 -3.00
C LEU A 211 46.07 -0.86 -2.50
N ARG A 212 45.75 0.21 -3.22
CA ARG A 212 44.43 0.84 -3.19
C ARG A 212 43.37 -0.27 -3.39
N PRO A 213 42.32 -0.39 -2.57
CA PRO A 213 41.23 -1.30 -2.88
C PRO A 213 40.50 -0.71 -4.09
N GLY A 214 40.78 -1.25 -5.26
CA GLY A 214 39.97 -1.04 -6.44
C GLY A 214 38.58 -1.62 -6.14
N VAL A 215 37.59 -0.73 -6.06
CA VAL A 215 36.17 -1.08 -6.05
C VAL A 215 35.90 -1.91 -7.31
N ARG A 216 35.94 -3.24 -7.16
CA ARG A 216 35.46 -4.16 -8.18
C ARG A 216 33.95 -3.99 -8.24
N ARG A 217 33.49 -3.11 -9.14
CA ARG A 217 32.11 -3.11 -9.63
C ARG A 217 31.85 -4.47 -10.26
N HIS A 218 31.31 -5.39 -9.46
CA HIS A 218 30.80 -6.64 -9.96
C HIS A 218 29.62 -6.33 -10.87
N ARG A 219 29.82 -6.54 -12.18
CA ARG A 219 28.73 -6.66 -13.14
C ARG A 219 27.85 -7.82 -12.67
N HIS A 220 26.71 -7.50 -12.07
CA HIS A 220 25.63 -8.45 -11.90
C HIS A 220 25.33 -9.06 -13.27
N SER A 221 25.56 -10.36 -13.39
CA SER A 221 25.06 -11.14 -14.50
C SER A 221 23.54 -11.02 -14.47
N ARG A 222 23.00 -10.16 -15.34
CA ARG A 222 21.57 -10.07 -15.64
C ARG A 222 21.16 -11.39 -16.29
N ARG A 223 20.91 -12.42 -15.47
CA ARG A 223 20.04 -13.53 -15.87
C ARG A 223 18.67 -12.88 -16.01
N ALA A 224 18.26 -12.65 -17.26
CA ALA A 224 16.91 -12.23 -17.59
C ALA A 224 15.96 -13.34 -17.11
N SER A 225 15.48 -13.22 -15.88
CA SER A 225 14.34 -13.97 -15.40
C SER A 225 13.20 -13.67 -16.36
N ARG A 226 12.76 -14.66 -17.14
CA ARG A 226 11.52 -14.54 -17.90
C ARG A 226 10.41 -14.33 -16.87
N ARG A 227 9.98 -13.07 -16.70
CA ARG A 227 8.83 -12.67 -15.88
C ARG A 227 7.64 -13.52 -16.31
N SER A 228 7.23 -14.47 -15.48
CA SER A 228 5.90 -15.06 -15.59
C SER A 228 4.97 -14.16 -14.79
N VAL A 229 4.00 -13.54 -15.47
CA VAL A 229 2.91 -12.83 -14.79
C VAL A 229 2.10 -13.89 -14.06
N THR A 230 1.91 -13.74 -12.74
CA THR A 230 1.10 -14.69 -11.99
C THR A 230 -0.38 -14.52 -12.34
N LEU A 231 -1.19 -15.56 -12.13
CA LEU A 231 -2.63 -15.49 -12.39
C LEU A 231 -3.29 -14.36 -11.58
N ASP A 232 -2.88 -14.18 -10.32
CA ASP A 232 -3.39 -13.13 -9.44
C ASP A 232 -3.06 -11.72 -9.97
N GLN A 233 -1.82 -11.54 -10.46
CA GLN A 233 -1.42 -10.28 -11.10
C GLN A 233 -2.24 -10.02 -12.36
N LEU A 234 -2.48 -11.05 -13.17
CA LEU A 234 -3.28 -10.94 -14.39
C LEU A 234 -4.74 -10.61 -14.09
N LEU A 235 -5.37 -11.28 -13.12
CA LEU A 235 -6.75 -11.00 -12.68
C LEU A 235 -6.88 -9.59 -12.14
N TRP A 236 -5.94 -9.17 -11.28
CA TRP A 236 -5.94 -7.84 -10.69
C TRP A 236 -5.72 -6.74 -11.74
N LEU A 237 -4.75 -6.88 -12.65
CA LEU A 237 -4.52 -5.94 -13.75
C LEU A 237 -5.72 -5.87 -14.70
N SER A 238 -6.30 -7.02 -15.05
CA SER A 238 -7.47 -7.11 -15.94
C SER A 238 -8.67 -6.40 -15.32
N SER A 239 -8.92 -6.61 -14.03
CA SER A 239 -10.00 -5.93 -13.31
C SER A 239 -9.84 -4.42 -13.33
N ARG A 240 -8.63 -3.90 -13.06
CA ARG A 240 -8.34 -2.45 -13.08
C ARG A 240 -8.54 -1.82 -14.46
N VAL A 241 -7.99 -2.45 -15.51
CA VAL A 241 -8.12 -1.95 -16.88
C VAL A 241 -9.58 -1.99 -17.33
N ALA A 242 -10.31 -3.05 -17.00
CA ALA A 242 -11.73 -3.18 -17.30
C ALA A 242 -12.57 -2.12 -16.58
N ALA A 243 -12.33 -1.88 -15.29
CA ALA A 243 -13.03 -0.86 -14.51
C ALA A 243 -12.83 0.55 -15.09
N LEU A 244 -11.58 0.93 -15.40
CA LEU A 244 -11.27 2.25 -15.98
C LEU A 244 -11.90 2.40 -17.37
N THR A 245 -11.83 1.36 -18.18
CA THR A 245 -12.40 1.38 -19.54
C THR A 245 -13.93 1.47 -19.48
N ALA A 246 -14.57 0.74 -18.57
CA ALA A 246 -16.01 0.85 -18.30
C ALA A 246 -16.39 2.28 -17.86
N PHE A 247 -15.63 2.87 -16.94
CA PHE A 247 -15.85 4.23 -16.44
C PHE A 247 -15.86 5.25 -17.59
N PHE A 248 -14.81 5.28 -18.42
CA PHE A 248 -14.73 6.22 -19.53
C PHE A 248 -15.73 5.92 -20.66
N THR A 249 -16.08 4.64 -20.88
CA THR A 249 -17.13 4.25 -21.84
C THR A 249 -18.49 4.77 -21.40
N LEU A 250 -18.85 4.61 -20.13
CA LEU A 250 -20.09 5.14 -19.56
C LEU A 250 -20.10 6.67 -19.55
N ALA A 251 -18.97 7.31 -19.23
CA ALA A 251 -18.83 8.76 -19.33
C ALA A 251 -19.10 9.26 -20.75
N ALA A 252 -18.52 8.60 -21.77
CA ALA A 252 -18.76 8.91 -23.17
C ALA A 252 -20.23 8.67 -23.57
N ALA A 253 -20.87 7.62 -23.05
CA ALA A 253 -22.30 7.37 -23.26
C ALA A 253 -23.17 8.50 -22.68
N LEU A 254 -22.83 9.02 -21.50
CA LEU A 254 -23.51 10.17 -20.89
C LEU A 254 -23.29 11.46 -21.67
N VAL A 255 -22.06 11.75 -22.09
CA VAL A 255 -21.74 12.93 -22.90
C VAL A 255 -22.48 12.90 -24.23
N THR A 256 -22.50 11.76 -24.92
CA THR A 256 -23.27 11.60 -26.17
C THR A 256 -24.79 11.67 -25.94
N GLY A 257 -25.29 11.19 -24.80
CA GLY A 257 -26.70 11.35 -24.41
C GLY A 257 -27.08 12.80 -24.11
N GLN A 258 -26.18 13.56 -23.48
CA GLN A 258 -26.35 15.00 -23.32
C GLN A 258 -26.31 15.69 -24.70
N ALA A 259 -25.31 15.39 -25.53
CA ALA A 259 -25.14 15.95 -26.87
C ALA A 259 -26.42 15.89 -27.70
N LEU A 260 -27.14 14.76 -27.71
CA LEU A 260 -28.39 14.60 -28.47
C LEU A 260 -29.52 15.56 -28.06
N ARG A 261 -29.40 16.19 -26.89
CA ARG A 261 -30.37 17.13 -26.34
C ARG A 261 -29.85 18.57 -26.26
N SER A 262 -28.70 18.87 -26.86
CA SER A 262 -28.09 20.20 -26.87
C SER A 262 -27.35 20.48 -28.16
N ALA A 263 -27.26 21.75 -28.54
CA ALA A 263 -26.47 22.22 -29.69
C ALA A 263 -24.94 22.00 -29.57
N MET A 264 -24.45 21.23 -28.59
CA MET A 264 -23.04 21.07 -28.23
C MET A 264 -22.13 20.56 -29.35
N PHE A 265 -22.71 19.84 -30.33
CA PHE A 265 -21.97 19.31 -31.48
C PHE A 265 -22.62 19.69 -32.82
N GLU A 266 -23.43 20.76 -32.83
CA GLU A 266 -23.96 21.32 -34.07
C GLU A 266 -22.78 21.78 -34.96
N GLY A 267 -22.58 21.10 -36.08
CA GLY A 267 -21.49 21.33 -37.03
C GLY A 267 -20.38 20.27 -37.03
N ALA A 268 -20.16 19.55 -35.92
CA ALA A 268 -19.14 18.49 -35.85
C ALA A 268 -19.68 17.11 -36.28
N MET A 269 -20.91 16.79 -35.90
CA MET A 269 -21.56 15.50 -36.23
C MET A 269 -23.05 15.69 -36.49
N ARG A 270 -23.63 14.86 -37.37
CA ARG A 270 -25.08 14.82 -37.57
C ARG A 270 -25.73 14.10 -36.39
N ASN A 271 -26.93 14.51 -36.00
CA ASN A 271 -27.70 13.89 -34.90
C ASN A 271 -27.91 12.38 -35.07
N ARG A 272 -28.00 11.89 -36.32
CA ARG A 272 -28.07 10.46 -36.63
C ARG A 272 -26.81 9.71 -36.19
N ASP A 273 -25.63 10.27 -36.47
CA ASP A 273 -24.35 9.66 -36.16
C ASP A 273 -24.10 9.68 -34.65
N LEU A 274 -24.43 10.80 -33.98
CA LEU A 274 -24.42 10.90 -32.51
C LEU A 274 -25.35 9.87 -31.86
N SER A 275 -26.54 9.66 -32.41
CA SER A 275 -27.50 8.67 -31.89
C SER A 275 -26.99 7.25 -32.06
N SER A 276 -26.36 6.96 -33.20
CA SER A 276 -25.71 5.67 -33.45
C SER A 276 -24.54 5.43 -32.49
N LEU A 277 -23.69 6.45 -32.28
CA LEU A 277 -22.56 6.39 -31.35
C LEU A 277 -23.03 6.16 -29.92
N HIS A 278 -24.05 6.90 -29.46
CA HIS A 278 -24.64 6.68 -28.14
C HIS A 278 -25.12 5.24 -27.97
N ARG A 279 -25.87 4.70 -28.95
CA ARG A 279 -26.36 3.30 -28.90
C ARG A 279 -25.22 2.29 -28.87
N PHE A 280 -24.12 2.54 -29.61
CA PHE A 280 -22.94 1.69 -29.58
C PHE A 280 -22.26 1.71 -28.19
N LEU A 281 -22.00 2.90 -27.64
CA LEU A 281 -21.37 3.07 -26.33
C LEU A 281 -22.20 2.44 -25.19
N THR A 282 -23.54 2.48 -25.29
CA THR A 282 -24.44 1.85 -24.29
C THR A 282 -24.38 0.32 -24.27
N ILE A 283 -23.70 -0.33 -25.22
CA ILE A 283 -23.47 -1.78 -25.21
C ILE A 283 -22.01 -2.10 -24.86
N CYS A 284 -21.07 -1.23 -25.25
CA CYS A 284 -19.64 -1.43 -25.03
C CYS A 284 -19.24 -1.62 -23.56
N TRP A 285 -20.02 -1.10 -22.60
CA TRP A 285 -19.71 -1.28 -21.18
C TRP A 285 -19.84 -2.74 -20.71
N VAL A 286 -20.73 -3.54 -21.34
CA VAL A 286 -21.08 -4.89 -20.89
C VAL A 286 -19.87 -5.80 -20.68
N PRO A 287 -18.97 -6.02 -21.67
CA PRO A 287 -17.80 -6.87 -21.47
C PRO A 287 -16.85 -6.34 -20.38
N PHE A 288 -16.72 -5.02 -20.23
CA PHE A 288 -15.79 -4.43 -19.26
C PHE A 288 -16.32 -4.53 -17.83
N VAL A 289 -17.60 -4.23 -17.61
CA VAL A 289 -18.20 -4.40 -16.26
C VAL A 289 -18.27 -5.88 -15.90
N LEU A 290 -18.62 -6.76 -16.85
CA LEU A 290 -18.62 -8.19 -16.61
C LEU A 290 -17.23 -8.70 -16.22
N LEU A 291 -16.18 -8.31 -16.96
CA LEU A 291 -14.81 -8.68 -16.64
C LEU A 291 -14.39 -8.14 -15.26
N HIS A 292 -14.71 -6.89 -14.95
CA HIS A 292 -14.40 -6.28 -13.66
C HIS A 292 -15.06 -7.02 -12.49
N VAL A 293 -16.35 -7.34 -12.61
CA VAL A 293 -17.11 -8.06 -11.58
C VAL A 293 -16.63 -9.51 -11.45
N LEU A 294 -16.49 -10.23 -12.57
CA LEU A 294 -16.09 -11.65 -12.55
C LEU A 294 -14.70 -11.83 -11.93
N THR A 295 -13.75 -10.97 -12.29
CA THR A 295 -12.40 -11.02 -11.70
C THR A 295 -12.41 -10.78 -10.20
N MET A 296 -13.33 -9.96 -9.68
CA MET A 296 -13.51 -9.76 -8.23
C MET A 296 -14.20 -10.94 -7.54
N THR A 297 -15.11 -11.66 -8.22
CA THR A 297 -15.74 -12.88 -7.64
C THR A 297 -14.77 -14.06 -7.55
N VAL A 298 -13.75 -14.09 -8.40
CA VAL A 298 -12.71 -15.14 -8.40
C VAL A 298 -11.54 -14.79 -7.48
N ASP A 299 -11.42 -13.53 -7.08
CA ASP A 299 -10.35 -13.06 -6.18
C ASP A 299 -10.53 -13.64 -4.76
N GLY A 300 -9.55 -14.45 -4.33
CA GLY A 300 -9.53 -15.09 -3.02
C GLY A 300 -9.39 -14.11 -1.85
N VAL A 301 -8.98 -12.87 -2.11
CA VAL A 301 -8.88 -11.81 -1.10
C VAL A 301 -10.23 -11.13 -0.87
N ALA A 302 -10.95 -10.80 -1.95
CA ALA A 302 -12.20 -10.06 -1.87
C ALA A 302 -13.40 -10.94 -1.44
N ARG A 303 -13.40 -12.24 -1.78
CA ARG A 303 -14.45 -13.23 -1.42
C ARG A 303 -15.88 -12.74 -1.66
N VAL A 304 -16.09 -12.04 -2.77
CA VAL A 304 -17.40 -11.49 -3.13
C VAL A 304 -18.31 -12.63 -3.60
N SER A 305 -19.44 -12.83 -2.92
CA SER A 305 -20.46 -13.80 -3.31
C SER A 305 -21.38 -13.20 -4.39
N PRO A 306 -21.99 -14.01 -5.28
CA PRO A 306 -22.96 -13.49 -6.26
C PRO A 306 -24.12 -12.70 -5.65
N ILE A 307 -24.51 -12.99 -4.39
CA ILE A 307 -25.57 -12.25 -3.70
C ILE A 307 -25.15 -10.81 -3.35
N ASP A 308 -23.85 -10.55 -3.19
CA ASP A 308 -23.31 -9.23 -2.87
C ASP A 308 -23.36 -8.29 -4.09
N LEU A 309 -23.68 -8.83 -5.27
CA LEU A 309 -23.91 -8.08 -6.50
C LEU A 309 -25.28 -7.39 -6.54
N VAL A 310 -26.18 -7.77 -5.63
CA VAL A 310 -27.56 -7.23 -5.55
C VAL A 310 -27.81 -6.58 -4.19
N ILE A 311 -27.13 -7.04 -3.14
CA ILE A 311 -27.30 -6.50 -1.79
C ILE A 311 -26.03 -5.74 -1.39
N PRO A 312 -26.06 -4.40 -1.33
CA PRO A 312 -24.89 -3.61 -1.01
C PRO A 312 -24.45 -3.80 0.46
N PHE A 313 -23.18 -3.47 0.74
CA PHE A 313 -22.59 -3.40 2.08
C PHE A 313 -22.47 -4.73 2.84
N ARG A 314 -22.58 -5.88 2.16
CA ARG A 314 -22.38 -7.20 2.77
C ARG A 314 -20.92 -7.63 2.92
N VAL A 315 -20.06 -7.14 2.03
CA VAL A 315 -18.64 -7.51 2.00
C VAL A 315 -17.88 -6.75 3.09
N ALA A 316 -17.25 -7.48 4.02
CA ALA A 316 -16.49 -6.88 5.12
C ALA A 316 -15.24 -6.11 4.64
N TYR A 317 -14.69 -6.52 3.50
CA TYR A 317 -13.61 -5.82 2.82
C TYR A 317 -14.14 -4.56 2.11
N ALA A 318 -13.57 -3.39 2.44
CA ALA A 318 -13.89 -2.12 1.79
C ALA A 318 -15.40 -1.86 1.61
N VAL A 319 -16.17 -2.05 2.70
CA VAL A 319 -17.65 -2.01 2.76
C VAL A 319 -18.25 -0.86 1.94
N LEU A 320 -17.78 0.37 2.19
CA LEU A 320 -18.33 1.56 1.54
C LEU A 320 -18.01 1.59 0.03
N PRO A 321 -16.75 1.51 -0.43
CA PRO A 321 -16.44 1.43 -1.86
C PRO A 321 -17.20 0.30 -2.57
N VAL A 322 -17.18 -0.92 -2.02
CA VAL A 322 -17.85 -2.06 -2.66
C VAL A 322 -19.37 -1.86 -2.72
N GLY A 323 -19.99 -1.42 -1.63
CA GLY A 323 -21.44 -1.16 -1.59
C GLY A 323 -21.88 -0.06 -2.58
N LEU A 324 -21.08 0.98 -2.78
CA LEU A 324 -21.33 1.97 -3.84
C LEU A 324 -21.22 1.35 -5.23
N GLY A 325 -20.26 0.43 -5.44
CA GLY A 325 -20.15 -0.33 -6.68
C GLY A 325 -21.42 -1.14 -6.97
N THR A 326 -21.95 -1.84 -5.96
CA THR A 326 -23.22 -2.58 -6.05
C THR A 326 -24.39 -1.65 -6.37
N ILE A 327 -24.56 -0.53 -5.65
CA ILE A 327 -25.63 0.45 -5.94
C ILE A 327 -25.52 0.99 -7.36
N GLY A 328 -24.30 1.31 -7.81
CA GLY A 328 -24.05 1.77 -9.17
C GLY A 328 -24.43 0.72 -10.22
N PHE A 329 -24.09 -0.55 -9.96
CA PHE A 329 -24.44 -1.68 -10.82
C PHE A 329 -25.95 -1.91 -10.89
N ASP A 330 -26.66 -1.84 -9.77
CA ASP A 330 -28.12 -1.97 -9.73
C ASP A 330 -28.81 -0.85 -10.53
N LEU A 331 -28.34 0.40 -10.38
CA LEU A 331 -28.82 1.53 -11.16
C LEU A 331 -28.53 1.36 -12.66
N LEU A 332 -27.35 0.85 -13.02
CA LEU A 332 -26.98 0.54 -14.41
C LEU A 332 -27.91 -0.53 -14.99
N LEU A 333 -28.24 -1.56 -14.22
CA LEU A 333 -29.17 -2.61 -14.62
C LEU A 333 -30.58 -2.05 -14.83
N ILE A 334 -31.09 -1.26 -13.88
CA ILE A 334 -32.40 -0.59 -14.00
C ILE A 334 -32.46 0.26 -15.26
N VAL A 335 -31.48 1.14 -15.49
CA VAL A 335 -31.43 2.02 -16.67
C VAL A 335 -31.35 1.21 -17.97
N THR A 336 -30.56 0.13 -17.98
CA THR A 336 -30.39 -0.72 -19.16
C THR A 336 -31.68 -1.47 -19.50
N VAL A 337 -32.28 -2.15 -18.52
CA VAL A 337 -33.52 -2.92 -18.69
C VAL A 337 -34.66 -2.01 -19.12
N THR A 338 -34.83 -0.87 -18.44
CA THR A 338 -35.89 0.10 -18.78
C THR A 338 -35.67 0.73 -20.17
N SER A 339 -34.42 0.89 -20.61
CA SER A 339 -34.11 1.39 -21.96
C SER A 339 -34.37 0.35 -23.05
N TYR A 340 -34.17 -0.94 -22.77
CA TYR A 340 -34.54 -2.03 -23.68
C TYR A 340 -36.07 -2.18 -23.79
N LEU A 341 -36.77 -2.09 -22.66
CA LEU A 341 -38.22 -2.16 -22.56
C LEU A 341 -38.93 -0.84 -22.89
N ARG A 342 -38.22 0.17 -23.40
CA ARG A 342 -38.77 1.52 -23.64
C ARG A 342 -40.06 1.55 -24.47
N ARG A 343 -40.27 0.54 -25.34
CA ARG A 343 -41.48 0.44 -26.19
C ARG A 343 -42.74 0.07 -25.40
N HIS A 344 -42.57 -0.48 -24.20
CA HIS A 344 -43.64 -0.91 -23.30
C HIS A 344 -43.86 0.04 -22.12
N LEU A 345 -43.09 1.12 -22.02
CA LEU A 345 -43.15 2.07 -20.91
C LEU A 345 -43.75 3.39 -21.39
N ASP A 346 -44.45 4.07 -20.49
CA ASP A 346 -44.87 5.45 -20.71
C ASP A 346 -43.64 6.34 -21.03
N PRO A 347 -43.69 7.23 -22.04
CA PRO A 347 -42.56 8.06 -22.42
C PRO A 347 -42.05 8.99 -21.29
N THR A 348 -42.90 9.38 -20.35
CA THR A 348 -42.53 10.21 -19.20
C THR A 348 -41.83 9.38 -18.14
N ALA A 349 -42.39 8.21 -17.80
CA ALA A 349 -41.79 7.27 -16.88
C ALA A 349 -40.38 6.84 -17.35
N TRP A 350 -40.25 6.47 -18.63
CA TRP A 350 -38.95 6.11 -19.21
C TRP A 350 -37.94 7.27 -19.12
N ARG A 351 -38.35 8.52 -19.39
CA ARG A 351 -37.46 9.68 -19.28
C ARG A 351 -36.94 9.90 -17.85
N TRP A 352 -37.78 9.70 -16.84
CA TRP A 352 -37.37 9.80 -15.43
C TRP A 352 -36.44 8.67 -15.02
N LEU A 353 -36.77 7.43 -15.39
CA LEU A 353 -35.91 6.27 -15.15
C LEU A 353 -34.57 6.42 -15.85
N HIS A 354 -34.54 6.90 -17.08
CA HIS A 354 -33.31 7.13 -17.82
C HIS A 354 -32.45 8.24 -17.22
N ARG A 355 -33.05 9.24 -16.52
CA ARG A 355 -32.28 10.25 -15.76
C ARG A 355 -31.52 9.66 -14.57
N LEU A 356 -31.87 8.46 -14.10
CA LEU A 356 -31.06 7.76 -13.08
C LEU A 356 -29.65 7.44 -13.58
N SER A 357 -29.38 7.50 -14.89
CA SER A 357 -28.02 7.39 -15.44
C SER A 357 -27.04 8.43 -14.87
N TYR A 358 -27.52 9.64 -14.52
CA TYR A 358 -26.67 10.66 -13.89
C TYR A 358 -26.29 10.26 -12.46
N LEU A 359 -27.25 9.76 -11.68
CA LEU A 359 -27.01 9.26 -10.33
C LEU A 359 -26.10 8.04 -10.35
N MET A 360 -26.38 7.07 -11.22
CA MET A 360 -25.56 5.89 -11.48
C MET A 360 -24.10 6.26 -11.73
N PHE A 361 -23.85 7.22 -12.64
CA PHE A 361 -22.49 7.64 -12.95
C PHE A 361 -21.81 8.36 -11.80
N GLY A 362 -22.53 9.21 -11.05
CA GLY A 362 -22.00 9.85 -9.84
C GLY A 362 -21.60 8.82 -8.77
N VAL A 363 -22.43 7.79 -8.56
CA VAL A 363 -22.13 6.68 -7.65
C VAL A 363 -20.92 5.89 -8.13
N PHE A 364 -20.81 5.58 -9.43
CA PHE A 364 -19.61 4.92 -9.98
C PHE A 364 -18.35 5.77 -9.87
N ALA A 365 -18.44 7.09 -10.04
CA ALA A 365 -17.31 8.00 -9.84
C ALA A 365 -16.83 7.99 -8.38
N LEU A 366 -17.77 8.00 -7.43
CA LEU A 366 -17.44 7.88 -6.00
C LEU A 366 -16.85 6.51 -5.66
N HIS A 367 -17.44 5.42 -6.18
CA HIS A 367 -16.89 4.07 -6.07
C HIS A 367 -15.45 4.02 -6.59
N ALA A 368 -15.19 4.54 -7.78
CA ALA A 368 -13.87 4.52 -8.42
C ALA A 368 -12.84 5.36 -7.64
N LEU A 369 -13.25 6.51 -7.09
CA LEU A 369 -12.42 7.37 -6.27
C LEU A 369 -12.04 6.73 -4.93
N LEU A 370 -12.98 6.04 -4.29
CA LEU A 370 -12.77 5.42 -2.97
C LEU A 370 -12.12 4.03 -3.05
N ALA A 371 -12.37 3.27 -4.12
CA ALA A 371 -11.85 1.91 -4.30
C ALA A 371 -10.41 1.89 -4.85
N GLY A 372 -10.03 2.91 -5.65
CA GLY A 372 -8.87 2.81 -6.54
C GLY A 372 -7.74 3.79 -6.24
N SER A 373 -6.51 3.27 -6.19
CA SER A 373 -5.30 4.09 -6.26
C SER A 373 -5.03 4.68 -7.65
N ASP A 374 -5.79 4.29 -8.68
CA ASP A 374 -5.66 4.82 -10.05
C ASP A 374 -5.86 6.34 -10.10
N PHE A 375 -6.79 6.86 -9.30
CA PHE A 375 -7.09 8.29 -9.21
C PHE A 375 -6.01 9.09 -8.46
N ALA A 376 -5.03 8.43 -7.82
CA ALA A 376 -3.85 9.14 -7.30
C ALA A 376 -2.91 9.61 -8.41
N ARG A 377 -3.04 9.05 -9.63
CA ARG A 377 -2.22 9.44 -10.78
C ARG A 377 -2.89 10.59 -11.54
N PRO A 378 -2.21 11.74 -11.74
CA PRO A 378 -2.78 12.88 -12.46
C PRO A 378 -3.29 12.55 -13.86
N LEU A 379 -2.64 11.59 -14.53
CA LEU A 379 -3.02 11.13 -15.87
C LEU A 379 -4.42 10.50 -15.94
N VAL A 380 -4.91 9.91 -14.84
CA VAL A 380 -6.25 9.33 -14.76
C VAL A 380 -7.22 10.31 -14.11
N LEU A 381 -6.78 10.98 -13.04
CA LEU A 381 -7.60 11.92 -12.28
C LEU A 381 -8.06 13.11 -13.12
N ALA A 382 -7.16 13.74 -13.89
CA ALA A 382 -7.47 14.93 -14.66
C ALA A 382 -8.59 14.70 -15.71
N PRO A 383 -8.53 13.67 -16.59
CA PRO A 383 -9.61 13.42 -17.53
C PRO A 383 -10.90 12.97 -16.83
N ALA A 384 -10.82 12.21 -15.74
CA ALA A 384 -12.00 11.78 -14.99
C ALA A 384 -12.70 12.96 -14.30
N ALA A 385 -11.96 13.81 -13.59
CA ALA A 385 -12.49 15.03 -12.98
C ALA A 385 -13.03 15.99 -14.05
N GLY A 386 -12.33 16.13 -15.18
CA GLY A 386 -12.77 16.94 -16.30
C GLY A 386 -14.10 16.49 -16.89
N VAL A 387 -14.29 15.19 -17.14
CA VAL A 387 -15.55 14.68 -17.68
C VAL A 387 -16.70 14.74 -16.67
N VAL A 388 -16.43 14.48 -15.39
CA VAL A 388 -17.42 14.65 -14.31
C VAL A 388 -17.85 16.10 -14.18
N ALA A 389 -16.90 17.04 -14.16
CA ALA A 389 -17.18 18.47 -14.11
C ALA A 389 -17.97 18.93 -15.33
N PHE A 390 -17.59 18.49 -16.54
CA PHE A 390 -18.33 18.78 -17.76
C PHE A 390 -19.78 18.30 -17.66
N ILE A 391 -20.02 17.03 -17.31
CA ILE A 391 -21.37 16.47 -17.16
C ILE A 391 -22.19 17.26 -16.13
N ALA A 392 -21.58 17.63 -14.99
CA ALA A 392 -22.22 18.38 -13.93
C ALA A 392 -22.59 19.81 -14.35
N ILE A 393 -21.66 20.55 -14.97
CA ILE A 393 -21.88 21.92 -15.48
C ILE A 393 -23.00 21.93 -16.51
N VAL A 394 -22.98 21.01 -17.47
CA VAL A 394 -24.02 20.91 -18.51
C VAL A 394 -25.38 20.56 -17.90
N SER A 395 -25.41 19.65 -16.93
CA SER A 395 -26.65 19.27 -16.24
C SER A 395 -27.22 20.45 -15.44
N LEU A 396 -26.37 21.17 -14.71
CA LEU A 396 -26.76 22.34 -13.92
C LEU A 396 -27.25 23.48 -14.82
N ALA A 397 -26.52 23.78 -15.90
CA ALA A 397 -26.93 24.78 -16.88
C ALA A 397 -28.32 24.46 -17.45
N ARG A 398 -28.65 23.18 -17.66
CA ARG A 398 -30.01 22.79 -18.10
C ARG A 398 -31.07 22.93 -17.02
N LEU A 399 -30.75 22.69 -15.76
CA LEU A 399 -31.71 22.91 -14.66
C LEU A 399 -31.99 24.40 -14.48
N VAL A 400 -30.99 25.26 -14.69
CA VAL A 400 -31.08 26.72 -14.51
C VAL A 400 -31.68 27.43 -15.73
N PHE A 401 -31.24 27.09 -16.95
CA PHE A 401 -31.64 27.76 -18.19
C PHE A 401 -32.68 26.97 -19.00
N GLY A 402 -32.98 25.73 -18.61
CA GLY A 402 -34.06 24.94 -19.19
C GLY A 402 -35.39 25.54 -18.77
N ARG A 403 -35.92 26.41 -19.64
CA ARG A 403 -37.23 27.03 -19.51
C ARG A 403 -38.26 25.97 -19.15
N TRP A 404 -38.84 26.12 -17.96
CA TRP A 404 -40.18 25.62 -17.70
C TRP A 404 -41.10 26.53 -18.50
N GLU A 405 -41.23 26.28 -19.80
CA GLU A 405 -42.36 26.83 -20.54
C GLU A 405 -43.59 26.10 -20.01
N THR A 406 -44.13 26.62 -18.90
CA THR A 406 -45.55 26.55 -18.58
C THR A 406 -46.27 27.19 -19.75
N THR A 407 -46.46 26.42 -20.81
CA THR A 407 -47.51 26.69 -21.79
C THR A 407 -48.81 26.44 -21.05
N ALA A 408 -49.44 27.54 -20.68
CA ALA A 408 -50.85 27.58 -20.34
C ALA A 408 -51.65 26.89 -21.45
N ASN A 409 -52.49 25.94 -21.05
CA ASN A 409 -53.84 25.82 -21.55
C ASN A 409 -54.71 25.16 -20.48
#